data_AF-A0A941S012-F1
#
_entry.id   AF-A0A941S012-F1
#
_cell.length_a   1.000
_cell.length_b   1.000
_cell.length_c   1.000
_cell.angle_alpha   90.00
_cell.angle_beta   90.00
_cell.angle_gamma   90.00
#
_symmetry.space_group_name_H-M   'P 1'
#
loop_
_entity.id
_entity.type
_entity.pdbx_description
1 polymer ?
#
loop_
_entity_poly.entity_id
_entity_poly.type
_entity_poly.pdbx_seq_one_letter_code
_entity_poly.pdbx_strand_id
1 'polypeptide(L)'
;MATSPRLRSVNVKWNSQLGWLALPVLIVFVAAARAENNPPPSHWAFRPVQRPPIPAVRQAELVELPVDGFILERLEAVGLSFAPLADKRTLIRRASYDLIGLPPTPDEVADFLADDSPQAFERVIERLLASPHYGERWGRHWLDVARYANTRGDTGAADPVSPYAYTYRDYVVGAFNEDRPFDQFLMEQIAADQMGLGENSPALAALGFITVGRRFLNNNHDTIDDRIDVVTRGTMALTVTCARCHDHK
;
A
#
# COMPACT_ATOMS: atom_id res chain seq x y z
N MET A 1 44.98 -24.08 -11.87
CA MET A 1 44.70 -25.50 -12.20
C MET A 1 43.62 -25.96 -11.22
N ALA A 2 42.54 -26.56 -11.74
CA ALA A 2 41.35 -27.07 -11.04
C ALA A 2 40.41 -26.00 -10.42
N THR A 3 39.08 -25.97 -10.52
CA THR A 3 38.01 -26.52 -11.38
C THR A 3 36.72 -26.07 -10.66
N SER A 4 35.74 -25.54 -11.39
CA SER A 4 34.41 -25.23 -10.83
C SER A 4 33.66 -26.48 -10.36
N PRO A 5 32.72 -26.33 -9.42
CA PRO A 5 31.52 -27.17 -9.42
C PRO A 5 30.26 -26.35 -9.72
N ARG A 6 29.49 -26.88 -10.69
CA ARG A 6 28.13 -26.49 -11.05
C ARG A 6 27.18 -26.83 -9.89
N LEU A 7 26.22 -25.97 -9.61
CA LEU A 7 25.00 -26.36 -8.89
C LEU A 7 23.84 -26.46 -9.88
N ARG A 8 23.23 -27.64 -9.86
CA ARG A 8 22.15 -28.11 -10.72
C ARG A 8 20.81 -27.58 -10.22
N SER A 9 19.92 -27.35 -11.17
CA SER A 9 18.49 -27.12 -10.98
C SER A 9 17.82 -28.30 -10.25
N VAL A 10 16.90 -27.98 -9.34
CA VAL A 10 15.94 -28.95 -8.80
C VAL A 10 14.54 -28.47 -9.15
N ASN A 11 13.96 -29.12 -10.16
CA ASN A 11 12.54 -29.06 -10.47
C ASN A 11 11.78 -29.92 -9.45
N VAL A 12 10.90 -29.32 -8.66
CA VAL A 12 9.97 -30.07 -7.82
C VAL A 12 8.67 -30.32 -8.62
N LYS A 13 8.53 -31.57 -9.09
CA LYS A 13 7.27 -32.10 -9.62
C LYS A 13 6.39 -32.51 -8.45
N TRP A 14 5.19 -31.95 -8.34
CA TRP A 14 4.14 -32.46 -7.47
C TRP A 14 3.49 -33.67 -8.13
N ASN A 15 3.63 -34.84 -7.52
CA ASN A 15 2.85 -36.03 -7.89
C ASN A 15 1.96 -36.41 -6.71
N SER A 16 0.66 -36.26 -6.91
CA SER A 16 -0.42 -36.72 -6.05
C SER A 16 -0.50 -38.25 -6.07
N GLN A 17 -0.50 -38.94 -4.92
CA GLN A 17 -1.38 -40.09 -4.60
C GLN A 17 -1.29 -40.45 -3.10
N LEU A 18 -2.46 -40.40 -2.44
CA LEU A 18 -2.96 -41.14 -1.25
C LEU A 18 -1.98 -41.46 -0.10
N GLY A 19 -2.16 -40.85 1.08
CA GLY A 19 -2.94 -41.42 2.21
C GLY A 19 -1.95 -41.94 3.27
N TRP A 20 -2.02 -41.61 4.56
CA TRP A 20 -3.05 -41.97 5.54
C TRP A 20 -2.92 -41.06 6.78
N LEU A 21 -4.06 -40.48 7.16
CA LEU A 21 -4.63 -40.34 8.50
C LEU A 21 -3.84 -39.70 9.67
N ALA A 22 -4.45 -38.60 10.13
CA ALA A 22 -4.74 -38.23 11.52
C ALA A 22 -3.61 -37.58 12.36
N LEU A 23 -3.71 -36.25 12.49
CA LEU A 23 -3.85 -35.56 13.78
C LEU A 23 -4.59 -34.23 13.53
N PRO A 24 -5.68 -33.92 14.27
CA PRO A 24 -6.62 -32.87 13.92
C PRO A 24 -6.15 -31.48 14.38
N VAL A 25 -6.52 -30.47 13.58
CA VAL A 25 -7.00 -29.14 13.97
C VAL A 25 -6.62 -28.70 15.38
N LEU A 26 -5.59 -27.86 15.54
CA LEU A 26 -5.51 -26.94 16.68
C LEU A 26 -4.52 -25.79 16.51
N ILE A 27 -4.77 -24.81 15.63
CA ILE A 27 -4.44 -23.39 15.91
C ILE A 27 -5.49 -22.52 15.20
N VAL A 28 -6.69 -22.45 15.77
CA VAL A 28 -7.56 -21.27 15.66
C VAL A 28 -8.00 -20.96 17.08
N PHE A 29 -8.01 -19.66 17.41
CA PHE A 29 -8.42 -19.04 18.67
C PHE A 29 -7.37 -18.91 19.77
N VAL A 30 -6.53 -17.87 19.63
CA VAL A 30 -6.27 -16.95 20.76
C VAL A 30 -6.51 -15.52 20.29
N ALA A 31 -7.79 -15.19 20.07
CA ALA A 31 -8.30 -13.81 20.06
C ALA A 31 -9.75 -13.84 20.54
N ALA A 32 -9.98 -14.52 21.67
CA ALA A 32 -11.26 -14.49 22.37
C ALA A 32 -10.97 -14.33 23.87
N ALA A 33 -10.29 -13.24 24.21
CA ALA A 33 -10.17 -12.79 25.58
C ALA A 33 -10.67 -11.35 25.63
N ARG A 34 -11.95 -11.23 26.04
CA ARG A 34 -12.73 -10.00 26.27
C ARG A 34 -13.25 -9.29 25.01
N ALA A 35 -14.19 -9.93 24.31
CA ALA A 35 -15.31 -9.17 23.77
C ALA A 35 -16.20 -8.80 24.97
N GLU A 36 -16.04 -7.58 25.48
CA GLU A 36 -17.06 -6.98 26.34
C GLU A 36 -18.41 -7.05 25.61
N ASN A 37 -19.51 -7.19 26.35
CA ASN A 37 -20.90 -7.17 25.84
C ASN A 37 -21.29 -5.77 25.31
N ASN A 38 -20.44 -5.15 24.50
CA ASN A 38 -20.75 -3.90 23.85
C ASN A 38 -21.68 -4.20 22.67
N PRO A 39 -22.79 -3.46 22.53
CA PRO A 39 -23.61 -3.57 21.34
C PRO A 39 -22.73 -3.33 20.11
N PRO A 40 -22.98 -4.03 18.99
CA PRO A 40 -22.20 -3.84 17.77
C PRO A 40 -22.17 -2.34 17.41
N PRO A 41 -21.02 -1.82 16.93
CA PRO A 41 -20.88 -0.40 16.65
C PRO A 41 -22.03 0.11 15.79
N SER A 42 -22.73 1.14 16.26
CA SER A 42 -23.86 1.73 15.54
C SER A 42 -23.41 2.49 14.30
N HIS A 43 -22.16 2.96 14.29
CA HIS A 43 -21.60 3.71 13.18
C HIS A 43 -21.25 2.79 12.00
N TRP A 44 -21.68 3.19 10.80
CA TRP A 44 -21.57 2.37 9.58
C TRP A 44 -20.12 1.94 9.25
N ALA A 45 -19.13 2.79 9.55
CA ALA A 45 -17.72 2.54 9.24
C ALA A 45 -17.08 1.40 10.04
N PHE A 46 -17.68 1.03 11.18
CA PHE A 46 -17.19 -0.05 12.05
C PHE A 46 -18.02 -1.33 11.95
N ARG A 47 -18.91 -1.39 10.95
CA ARG A 47 -19.65 -2.61 10.63
C ARG A 47 -18.87 -3.43 9.61
N PRO A 48 -18.91 -4.77 9.69
CA PRO A 48 -18.31 -5.62 8.68
C PRO A 48 -18.83 -5.27 7.27
N VAL A 49 -17.92 -5.19 6.29
CA VAL A 49 -18.27 -4.96 4.90
C VAL A 49 -19.08 -6.16 4.38
N GLN A 50 -20.31 -5.90 3.94
CA GLN A 50 -21.13 -6.91 3.29
C GLN A 50 -20.97 -6.79 1.78
N ARG A 51 -20.78 -7.91 1.09
CA ARG A 51 -20.68 -7.93 -0.38
C ARG A 51 -22.08 -7.90 -0.99
N PRO A 52 -22.52 -6.78 -1.60
CA PRO A 52 -23.84 -6.70 -2.21
C PRO A 52 -23.92 -7.56 -3.48
N PRO A 53 -25.12 -7.98 -3.91
CA PRO A 53 -25.29 -8.57 -5.23
C PRO A 53 -24.96 -7.54 -6.32
N ILE A 54 -24.40 -8.00 -7.44
CA ILE A 54 -24.12 -7.16 -8.60
C ILE A 54 -25.46 -6.74 -9.23
N PRO A 55 -25.70 -5.45 -9.51
CA PRO A 55 -26.93 -4.99 -10.14
C PRO A 55 -27.18 -5.64 -11.49
N ALA A 56 -28.45 -5.96 -11.78
CA ALA A 56 -28.87 -6.37 -13.12
C ALA A 56 -29.05 -5.13 -13.99
N VAL A 57 -28.25 -5.02 -15.04
CA VAL A 57 -28.23 -3.88 -15.98
C VAL A 57 -28.69 -4.32 -17.37
N ARG A 58 -29.16 -3.40 -18.21
CA ARG A 58 -29.64 -3.71 -19.57
C ARG A 58 -28.49 -4.13 -20.49
N GLN A 59 -27.35 -3.47 -20.38
CA GLN A 59 -26.13 -3.74 -21.15
C GLN A 59 -25.23 -4.73 -20.39
N ALA A 60 -25.77 -5.91 -20.08
CA ALA A 60 -25.05 -6.92 -19.29
C ALA A 60 -23.78 -7.44 -19.99
N GLU A 61 -23.71 -7.36 -21.31
CA GLU A 61 -22.56 -7.71 -22.14
C GLU A 61 -21.35 -6.79 -21.95
N LEU A 62 -21.55 -5.58 -21.39
CA LEU A 62 -20.48 -4.63 -21.09
C LEU A 62 -19.88 -4.81 -19.69
N VAL A 63 -20.38 -5.75 -18.89
CA VAL A 63 -19.89 -6.02 -17.54
C VAL A 63 -18.72 -7.00 -17.60
N GLU A 64 -17.49 -6.51 -17.45
CA GLU A 64 -16.28 -7.35 -17.40
C GLU A 64 -15.89 -7.66 -15.94
N LEU A 65 -16.01 -6.66 -15.06
CA LEU A 65 -15.74 -6.75 -13.63
C LEU A 65 -17.02 -6.49 -12.82
N PRO A 66 -17.15 -7.03 -11.60
CA PRO A 66 -18.31 -6.80 -10.74
C PRO A 66 -18.65 -5.31 -10.51
N VAL A 67 -17.63 -4.43 -10.49
CA VAL A 67 -17.80 -2.98 -10.31
C VAL A 67 -18.53 -2.33 -11.49
N ASP A 68 -18.39 -2.88 -12.71
CA ASP A 68 -18.98 -2.33 -13.92
C ASP A 68 -20.51 -2.32 -13.86
N GLY A 69 -21.10 -3.36 -13.24
CA GLY A 69 -22.55 -3.42 -13.01
C GLY A 69 -23.07 -2.26 -12.15
N PHE A 70 -22.31 -1.85 -11.12
CA PHE A 70 -22.68 -0.70 -10.29
C PHE A 70 -22.54 0.64 -11.02
N ILE A 71 -21.53 0.76 -11.88
CA ILE A 71 -21.33 1.97 -12.69
C ILE A 71 -22.41 2.06 -13.77
N LEU A 72 -22.69 0.95 -14.47
CA LEU A 72 -23.74 0.87 -15.51
C LEU A 72 -25.13 1.11 -14.94
N GLU A 73 -25.46 0.60 -13.75
CA GLU A 73 -26.75 0.89 -13.09
C GLU A 73 -27.00 2.41 -13.04
N ARG A 74 -25.98 3.18 -12.65
CA ARG A 74 -26.06 4.64 -12.56
C ARG A 74 -26.07 5.32 -13.93
N LEU A 75 -25.26 4.88 -14.87
CA LEU A 75 -25.22 5.43 -16.23
C LEU A 75 -26.55 5.19 -16.95
N GLU A 76 -27.08 3.99 -16.89
CA GLU A 76 -28.34 3.62 -17.54
C GLU A 76 -29.55 4.37 -16.99
N ALA A 77 -29.57 4.63 -15.68
CA ALA A 77 -30.63 5.42 -15.03
C ALA A 77 -30.72 6.85 -15.58
N VAL A 78 -29.62 7.39 -16.13
CA VAL A 78 -29.56 8.71 -16.77
C VAL A 78 -29.45 8.64 -18.30
N GLY A 79 -29.67 7.46 -18.89
CA GLY A 79 -29.63 7.27 -20.34
C GLY A 79 -28.23 7.30 -20.96
N LEU A 80 -27.19 7.03 -20.18
CA LEU A 80 -25.80 6.95 -20.62
C LEU A 80 -25.29 5.49 -20.65
N SER A 81 -24.13 5.31 -21.29
CA SER A 81 -23.33 4.08 -21.27
C SER A 81 -21.85 4.44 -21.05
N PHE A 82 -20.96 3.45 -21.02
CA PHE A 82 -19.53 3.69 -20.91
C PHE A 82 -19.01 4.56 -22.06
N ALA A 83 -18.00 5.38 -21.74
CA ALA A 83 -17.24 6.08 -22.76
C ALA A 83 -16.43 5.08 -23.61
N PRO A 84 -16.14 5.40 -24.88
CA PRO A 84 -15.25 4.57 -25.68
C PRO A 84 -13.88 4.43 -25.03
N LEU A 85 -13.23 3.28 -25.22
CA LEU A 85 -11.88 3.05 -24.75
C LEU A 85 -10.91 4.08 -25.33
N ALA A 86 -9.95 4.49 -24.51
CA ALA A 86 -8.88 5.37 -24.96
C ALA A 86 -7.97 4.65 -25.96
N ASP A 87 -7.43 5.40 -26.92
CA ASP A 87 -6.46 4.86 -27.86
C ASP A 87 -5.15 4.47 -27.17
N LYS A 88 -4.39 3.53 -27.78
CA LYS A 88 -3.13 3.03 -27.22
C LYS A 88 -2.14 4.14 -26.85
N ARG A 89 -2.03 5.21 -27.65
CA ARG A 89 -1.09 6.31 -27.38
C ARG A 89 -1.51 7.10 -26.14
N THR A 90 -2.81 7.32 -25.96
CA THR A 90 -3.36 7.93 -24.75
C THR A 90 -3.16 7.02 -23.53
N LEU A 91 -3.39 5.72 -23.66
CA LEU A 91 -3.25 4.75 -22.57
C LEU A 91 -1.82 4.70 -22.01
N ILE A 92 -0.81 4.49 -22.86
CA ILE A 92 0.58 4.43 -22.40
C ILE A 92 1.03 5.74 -21.76
N ARG A 93 0.62 6.89 -22.33
CA ARG A 93 0.95 8.20 -21.77
C ARG A 93 0.39 8.36 -20.36
N ARG A 94 -0.90 8.04 -20.15
CA ARG A 94 -1.54 8.14 -18.83
C ARG A 94 -0.88 7.19 -17.83
N ALA A 95 -0.74 5.91 -18.20
CA ALA A 95 -0.14 4.90 -17.34
C ALA A 95 1.28 5.29 -16.89
N SER A 96 2.13 5.80 -17.79
CA SER A 96 3.49 6.21 -17.41
C SER A 96 3.50 7.41 -16.44
N TYR A 97 2.70 8.45 -16.69
CA TYR A 97 2.64 9.57 -15.74
C TYR A 97 2.02 9.19 -14.40
N ASP A 98 1.00 8.32 -14.40
CA ASP A 98 0.32 7.92 -13.18
C ASP A 98 1.21 7.02 -12.33
N LEU A 99 1.82 5.99 -12.93
CA LEU A 99 2.59 4.97 -12.21
C LEU A 99 4.00 5.42 -11.85
N ILE A 100 4.70 6.11 -12.76
CA ILE A 100 6.12 6.46 -12.57
C ILE A 100 6.40 7.97 -12.65
N GLY A 101 5.40 8.80 -12.97
CA GLY A 101 5.58 10.27 -13.01
C GLY A 101 6.36 10.78 -14.23
N LEU A 102 6.73 9.92 -15.17
CA LEU A 102 7.57 10.24 -16.33
C LEU A 102 6.84 9.94 -17.65
N PRO A 103 7.15 10.67 -18.74
CA PRO A 103 6.64 10.31 -20.06
C PRO A 103 7.22 8.95 -20.54
N PRO A 104 6.48 8.18 -21.36
CA PRO A 104 7.05 7.01 -22.03
C PRO A 104 8.10 7.43 -23.06
N THR A 105 9.05 6.55 -23.35
CA THR A 105 10.03 6.79 -24.41
C THR A 105 9.39 6.59 -25.79
N PRO A 106 9.95 7.18 -26.87
CA PRO A 106 9.46 6.93 -28.22
C PRO A 106 9.43 5.45 -28.61
N ASP A 107 10.42 4.67 -28.18
CA ASP A 107 10.52 3.23 -28.46
C ASP A 107 9.43 2.45 -27.72
N GLU A 108 9.19 2.75 -26.44
CA GLU A 108 8.10 2.13 -25.67
C GLU A 108 6.73 2.39 -26.28
N VAL A 109 6.51 3.59 -26.84
CA VAL A 109 5.28 3.91 -27.56
C VAL A 109 5.20 3.11 -28.85
N ALA A 110 6.28 3.03 -29.63
CA ALA A 110 6.29 2.26 -30.88
C ALA A 110 6.02 0.77 -30.63
N ASP A 111 6.66 0.18 -29.62
CA ASP A 111 6.49 -1.22 -29.23
C ASP A 111 5.06 -1.51 -28.81
N PHE A 112 4.45 -0.67 -27.96
CA PHE A 112 3.06 -0.86 -27.54
C PHE A 112 2.06 -0.69 -28.69
N LEU A 113 2.31 0.28 -29.59
CA LEU A 113 1.46 0.47 -30.76
C LEU A 113 1.48 -0.75 -31.68
N ALA A 114 2.63 -1.41 -31.82
CA ALA A 114 2.83 -2.60 -32.66
C ALA A 114 2.35 -3.91 -32.01
N ASP A 115 2.18 -3.98 -30.68
CA ASP A 115 1.68 -5.18 -29.98
C ASP A 115 0.14 -5.24 -30.01
N ASP A 116 -0.42 -6.08 -30.87
CA ASP A 116 -1.87 -6.32 -30.99
C ASP A 116 -2.38 -7.50 -30.17
N SER A 117 -1.53 -8.06 -29.29
CA SER A 117 -1.98 -9.13 -28.40
C SER A 117 -2.97 -8.62 -27.35
N PRO A 118 -3.85 -9.49 -26.82
CA PRO A 118 -4.78 -9.11 -25.77
C PRO A 118 -4.10 -8.69 -24.45
N GLN A 119 -2.80 -8.98 -24.28
CA GLN A 119 -2.01 -8.68 -23.09
C GLN A 119 -1.08 -7.46 -23.28
N ALA A 120 -1.17 -6.76 -24.42
CA ALA A 120 -0.26 -5.67 -24.74
C ALA A 120 -0.22 -4.59 -23.64
N PHE A 121 -1.38 -4.18 -23.13
CA PHE A 121 -1.45 -3.15 -22.09
C PHE A 121 -1.00 -3.68 -20.72
N GLU A 122 -1.35 -4.92 -20.37
CA GLU A 122 -0.89 -5.58 -19.14
C GLU A 122 0.65 -5.60 -19.07
N ARG A 123 1.33 -5.95 -20.17
CA ARG A 123 2.80 -5.90 -20.24
C ARG A 123 3.38 -4.50 -20.05
N VAL A 124 2.69 -3.46 -20.52
CA VAL A 124 3.09 -2.07 -20.23
C VAL A 124 2.97 -1.79 -18.74
N ILE A 125 1.87 -2.19 -18.10
CA ILE A 125 1.66 -1.99 -16.66
C ILE A 125 2.71 -2.74 -15.83
N GLU A 126 2.95 -4.03 -16.11
CA GLU A 126 3.97 -4.83 -15.42
C GLU A 126 5.36 -4.20 -15.49
N ARG A 127 5.75 -3.72 -16.69
CA ARG A 127 7.02 -3.02 -16.87
C ARG A 127 7.09 -1.72 -16.05
N LEU A 128 5.99 -0.97 -15.97
CA LEU A 128 5.94 0.28 -15.20
C LEU A 128 5.98 0.02 -13.69
N LEU A 129 5.27 -0.99 -13.21
CA LEU A 129 5.29 -1.41 -11.80
C LEU A 129 6.67 -1.93 -11.38
N ALA A 130 7.38 -2.62 -12.27
CA ALA A 130 8.75 -3.09 -12.05
C ALA A 130 9.83 -1.98 -12.13
N SER A 131 9.46 -0.76 -12.53
CA SER A 131 10.40 0.37 -12.62
C SER A 131 10.77 0.88 -11.23
N PRO A 132 12.05 1.20 -10.94
CA PRO A 132 12.43 1.81 -9.67
C PRO A 132 11.73 3.17 -9.42
N HIS A 133 11.31 3.85 -10.49
CA HIS A 133 10.55 5.10 -10.42
C HIS A 133 9.12 4.91 -9.88
N TYR A 134 8.59 3.69 -9.87
CA TYR A 134 7.29 3.41 -9.26
C TYR A 134 7.31 3.75 -7.76
N GLY A 135 8.28 3.22 -7.02
CA GLY A 135 8.45 3.49 -5.60
C GLY A 135 8.81 4.95 -5.31
N GLU A 136 9.53 5.63 -6.21
CA GLU A 136 9.78 7.08 -6.09
C GLU A 136 8.48 7.89 -6.23
N ARG A 137 7.64 7.52 -7.20
CA ARG A 137 6.36 8.17 -7.47
C ARG A 137 5.36 7.94 -6.35
N TRP A 138 5.13 6.69 -5.97
CA TRP A 138 4.13 6.32 -4.96
C TRP A 138 4.62 6.57 -3.53
N GLY A 139 5.91 6.37 -3.27
CA GLY A 139 6.53 6.70 -2.00
C GLY A 139 6.35 8.17 -1.63
N ARG A 140 6.37 9.10 -2.60
CA ARG A 140 6.06 10.52 -2.35
C ARG A 140 4.69 10.72 -1.67
N HIS A 141 3.65 10.03 -2.13
CA HIS A 141 2.31 10.16 -1.55
C HIS A 141 2.28 9.67 -0.10
N TRP A 142 3.00 8.59 0.20
CA TRP A 142 3.15 8.12 1.57
C TRP A 142 3.97 9.09 2.43
N LEU A 143 5.03 9.68 1.88
CA LEU A 143 5.86 10.64 2.59
C LEU A 143 5.10 11.92 2.95
N ASP A 144 4.10 12.32 2.15
CA ASP A 144 3.16 13.38 2.52
C ASP A 144 2.31 12.98 3.74
N VAL A 145 1.80 11.75 3.80
CA VAL A 145 1.07 11.20 4.97
C VAL A 145 1.95 11.12 6.20
N ALA A 146 3.20 10.67 6.04
CA ALA A 146 4.20 10.58 7.10
C ALA A 146 4.74 11.94 7.54
N ARG A 147 4.34 13.03 6.87
CA ARG A 147 4.78 14.41 7.16
C ARG A 147 6.30 14.52 7.09
N TYR A 148 6.88 13.85 6.10
CA TYR A 148 8.30 13.77 5.90
C TYR A 148 8.91 15.15 5.71
N ALA A 149 9.92 15.46 6.51
CA ALA A 149 10.76 16.63 6.37
C ALA A 149 12.21 16.27 6.69
N ASN A 150 13.14 16.88 5.96
CA ASN A 150 14.56 16.80 6.29
C ASN A 150 14.92 17.63 7.53
N THR A 151 13.99 18.42 8.04
CA THR A 151 14.19 19.32 9.17
C THR A 151 13.20 19.01 10.28
N ARG A 152 13.45 19.57 11.46
CA ARG A 152 12.64 19.36 12.66
C ARG A 152 12.01 20.72 12.93
N GLY A 153 10.81 20.95 12.39
CA GLY A 153 10.10 22.22 12.60
C GLY A 153 9.89 22.55 14.09
N ASP A 154 9.36 23.74 14.39
CA ASP A 154 9.05 24.24 15.76
C ASP A 154 10.18 24.06 16.81
N THR A 155 11.43 24.19 16.38
CA THR A 155 12.62 24.16 17.23
C THR A 155 13.22 25.56 17.50
N GLY A 156 12.52 26.63 17.14
CA GLY A 156 13.01 28.02 17.24
C GLY A 156 13.76 28.50 15.99
N ALA A 157 14.70 29.44 16.15
CA ALA A 157 15.37 30.13 15.03
C ALA A 157 16.36 29.26 14.23
N ALA A 158 16.70 28.07 14.74
CA ALA A 158 17.38 27.04 13.97
C ALA A 158 16.35 25.95 13.69
N ASP A 159 16.14 25.62 12.41
CA ASP A 159 15.40 24.44 11.97
C ASP A 159 16.42 23.32 11.71
N PRO A 160 16.80 22.52 12.73
CA PRO A 160 17.92 21.61 12.63
C PRO A 160 17.57 20.50 11.66
N VAL A 161 18.43 20.31 10.67
CA VAL A 161 18.37 19.20 9.73
C VAL A 161 18.48 17.88 10.50
N SER A 162 17.58 16.95 10.25
CA SER A 162 17.70 15.57 10.71
C SER A 162 18.64 14.82 9.75
N PRO A 163 19.89 14.54 10.14
CA PRO A 163 20.93 14.08 9.20
C PRO A 163 20.60 12.75 8.53
N TYR A 164 19.77 11.92 9.17
CA TYR A 164 19.39 10.59 8.69
C TYR A 164 17.93 10.50 8.24
N ALA A 165 17.20 11.62 8.06
CA ALA A 165 15.80 11.55 7.60
C ALA A 165 15.67 10.78 6.27
N TYR A 166 16.64 10.93 5.37
CA TYR A 166 16.62 10.28 4.06
C TYR A 166 16.57 8.74 4.15
N THR A 167 17.03 8.11 5.23
CA THR A 167 16.98 6.65 5.36
C THR A 167 15.54 6.15 5.43
N TYR A 168 14.63 6.92 6.04
CA TYR A 168 13.20 6.63 6.04
C TYR A 168 12.58 6.84 4.67
N ARG A 169 12.97 7.90 3.94
CA ARG A 169 12.54 8.11 2.55
C ARG A 169 12.93 6.90 1.69
N ASP A 170 14.19 6.49 1.78
CA ASP A 170 14.73 5.40 0.98
C ASP A 170 14.08 4.06 1.35
N TYR A 171 13.79 3.85 2.65
CA TYR A 171 12.99 2.73 3.13
C TYR A 171 11.59 2.70 2.49
N VAL A 172 10.87 3.83 2.49
CA VAL A 172 9.51 3.91 1.90
C VAL A 172 9.57 3.61 0.40
N VAL A 173 10.50 4.22 -0.33
CA VAL A 173 10.69 3.97 -1.77
C VAL A 173 10.99 2.49 -2.03
N GLY A 174 11.87 1.89 -1.23
CA GLY A 174 12.19 0.46 -1.30
C GLY A 174 10.98 -0.43 -1.02
N ALA A 175 10.20 -0.13 0.02
CA ALA A 175 9.01 -0.91 0.37
C ALA A 175 7.95 -0.95 -0.74
N PHE A 176 7.74 0.16 -1.47
CA PHE A 176 6.87 0.17 -2.64
C PHE A 176 7.44 -0.65 -3.81
N ASN A 177 8.73 -0.51 -4.10
CA ASN A 177 9.39 -1.26 -5.20
C ASN A 177 9.49 -2.77 -4.93
N GLU A 178 9.54 -3.16 -3.66
CA GLU A 178 9.57 -4.57 -3.23
C GLU A 178 8.17 -5.18 -3.07
N ASP A 179 7.10 -4.43 -3.38
CA ASP A 179 5.70 -4.82 -3.15
C ASP A 179 5.47 -5.35 -1.72
N ARG A 180 5.94 -4.58 -0.73
CA ARG A 180 5.89 -5.01 0.66
C ARG A 180 4.42 -5.13 1.12
N PRO A 181 4.04 -6.26 1.74
CA PRO A 181 2.70 -6.40 2.31
C PRO A 181 2.37 -5.23 3.24
N PHE A 182 1.18 -4.66 3.08
CA PHE A 182 0.80 -3.43 3.78
C PHE A 182 0.83 -3.60 5.31
N ASP A 183 0.42 -4.76 5.82
CA ASP A 183 0.50 -5.11 7.23
C ASP A 183 1.95 -5.10 7.74
N GLN A 184 2.88 -5.72 7.01
CA GLN A 184 4.30 -5.70 7.33
C GLN A 184 4.87 -4.27 7.27
N PHE A 185 4.53 -3.51 6.23
CA PHE A 185 4.95 -2.12 6.06
C PHE A 185 4.50 -1.23 7.23
N LEU A 186 3.26 -1.41 7.73
CA LEU A 186 2.77 -0.72 8.91
C LEU A 186 3.45 -1.19 10.20
N MET A 187 3.62 -2.50 10.39
CA MET A 187 4.26 -3.06 11.59
C MET A 187 5.69 -2.54 11.75
N GLU A 188 6.49 -2.54 10.67
CA GLU A 188 7.86 -2.04 10.73
C GLU A 188 7.90 -0.55 11.10
N GLN A 189 6.98 0.25 10.57
CA GLN A 189 6.92 1.70 10.86
C GLN A 189 6.55 2.04 12.31
N ILE A 190 5.85 1.14 12.99
CA ILE A 190 5.39 1.35 14.37
C ILE A 190 6.31 0.65 15.38
N ALA A 191 6.89 -0.50 15.02
CA ALA A 191 7.46 -1.44 15.98
C ALA A 191 8.69 -2.21 15.47
N ALA A 192 9.42 -1.75 14.44
CA ALA A 192 10.61 -2.46 13.96
C ALA A 192 11.65 -2.76 15.05
N ASP A 193 11.80 -1.89 16.06
CA ASP A 193 12.68 -2.10 17.22
C ASP A 193 12.23 -3.26 18.14
N GLN A 194 10.95 -3.66 18.06
CA GLN A 194 10.37 -4.76 18.84
C GLN A 194 10.24 -6.07 18.05
N MET A 195 10.67 -6.09 16.79
CA MET A 195 10.51 -7.26 15.90
C MET A 195 11.68 -8.25 15.96
N GLY A 196 12.63 -8.09 16.89
CA GLY A 196 13.79 -8.97 17.01
C GLY A 196 14.75 -8.88 15.81
N LEU A 197 14.79 -7.72 15.15
CA LEU A 197 15.67 -7.45 14.00
C LEU A 197 17.13 -7.32 14.46
N GLY A 198 18.08 -7.71 13.61
CA GLY A 198 19.50 -7.44 13.86
C GLY A 198 19.80 -5.93 13.86
N GLU A 199 20.88 -5.52 14.55
CA GLU A 199 21.26 -4.11 14.77
C GLU A 199 21.35 -3.25 13.50
N ASN A 200 21.61 -3.86 12.34
CA ASN A 200 21.76 -3.17 11.05
C ASN A 200 20.63 -3.48 10.05
N SER A 201 19.48 -3.95 10.53
CA SER A 201 18.35 -4.25 9.65
C SER A 201 17.84 -2.96 8.97
N PRO A 202 17.70 -2.93 7.63
CA PRO A 202 17.13 -1.78 6.92
C PRO A 202 15.72 -1.42 7.38
N ALA A 203 14.95 -2.40 7.88
CA ALA A 203 13.62 -2.20 8.43
C ALA A 203 13.60 -1.27 9.67
N LEU A 204 14.72 -1.10 10.38
CA LEU A 204 14.81 -0.13 11.49
C LEU A 204 14.64 1.31 11.01
N ALA A 205 14.92 1.61 9.73
CA ALA A 205 14.66 2.93 9.15
C ALA A 205 13.16 3.26 9.08
N ALA A 206 12.28 2.26 9.10
CA ALA A 206 10.83 2.42 9.08
C ALA A 206 10.30 3.24 10.28
N LEU A 207 10.98 3.17 11.43
CA LEU A 207 10.67 3.98 12.62
C LEU A 207 10.78 5.49 12.38
N GLY A 208 11.32 5.89 11.22
CA GLY A 208 11.15 7.22 10.68
C GLY A 208 9.70 7.71 10.74
N PHE A 209 8.70 6.87 10.48
CA PHE A 209 7.27 7.25 10.47
C PHE A 209 6.81 8.01 11.72
N ILE A 210 7.30 7.62 12.91
CA ILE A 210 6.95 8.25 14.19
C ILE A 210 8.03 9.20 14.72
N THR A 211 9.17 9.34 14.01
CA THR A 211 10.34 10.11 14.49
C THR A 211 10.76 11.27 13.58
N VAL A 212 10.43 11.22 12.29
CA VAL A 212 10.53 12.34 11.33
C VAL A 212 9.33 13.28 11.47
N GLY A 213 9.44 14.48 10.90
CA GLY A 213 8.39 15.50 11.00
C GLY A 213 8.58 16.42 12.21
N ARG A 214 7.47 16.99 12.69
CA ARG A 214 7.50 18.04 13.71
C ARG A 214 8.01 17.50 15.05
N ARG A 215 8.84 18.30 15.73
CA ARG A 215 9.22 18.08 17.12
C ARG A 215 9.01 19.37 17.88
N PHE A 216 8.40 19.27 19.05
CA PHE A 216 8.07 20.44 19.85
C PHE A 216 9.12 20.59 20.95
N LEU A 217 9.89 21.67 20.89
CA LEU A 217 10.98 21.91 21.84
C LEU A 217 10.42 21.98 23.28
N ASN A 218 10.97 21.15 24.18
CA ASN A 218 10.54 21.04 25.58
C ASN A 218 9.04 20.70 25.78
N ASN A 219 8.37 20.14 24.77
CA ASN A 219 6.96 19.74 24.87
C ASN A 219 6.77 18.30 24.37
N ASN A 220 6.97 17.37 25.30
CA ASN A 220 6.77 15.94 25.03
C ASN A 220 5.30 15.60 24.77
N HIS A 221 4.36 16.33 25.35
CA HIS A 221 2.93 16.06 25.18
C HIS A 221 2.48 16.34 23.74
N ASP A 222 2.85 17.47 23.15
CA ASP A 222 2.53 17.77 21.75
C ASP A 222 3.29 16.85 20.78
N THR A 223 4.49 16.38 21.15
CA THR A 223 5.21 15.36 20.36
C THR A 223 4.47 14.01 20.38
N ILE A 224 3.88 13.62 21.52
CA ILE A 224 3.08 12.40 21.62
C ILE A 224 1.75 12.57 20.86
N ASP A 225 1.08 13.72 20.99
CA ASP A 225 -0.15 14.06 20.26
C ASP A 225 0.04 13.94 18.75
N ASP A 226 1.12 14.53 18.20
CA ASP A 226 1.47 14.49 16.79
C ASP A 226 1.80 13.05 16.29
N ARG A 227 2.29 12.18 17.17
CA ARG A 227 2.50 10.75 16.86
C ARG A 227 1.18 9.95 16.85
N ILE A 228 0.32 10.17 17.84
CA ILE A 228 -1.02 9.57 17.87
C ILE A 228 -1.77 9.98 16.61
N ASP A 229 -1.65 11.25 16.25
CA ASP A 229 -2.27 11.85 15.09
C ASP A 229 -1.87 11.18 13.77
N VAL A 230 -0.57 11.09 13.48
CA VAL A 230 -0.09 10.51 12.22
C VAL A 230 -0.43 9.03 12.11
N VAL A 231 -0.37 8.28 13.21
CA VAL A 231 -0.75 6.86 13.22
C VAL A 231 -2.24 6.73 12.95
N THR A 232 -3.08 7.44 13.70
CA THR A 232 -4.55 7.26 13.62
C THR A 232 -5.14 7.81 12.33
N ARG A 233 -4.79 9.05 11.94
CA ARG A 233 -5.27 9.62 10.68
C ARG A 233 -4.64 8.93 9.47
N GLY A 234 -3.34 8.66 9.52
CA GLY A 234 -2.60 8.11 8.39
C GLY A 234 -2.89 6.65 8.08
N THR A 235 -3.23 5.84 9.09
CA THR A 235 -3.42 4.38 8.90
C THR A 235 -4.86 3.91 9.11
N MET A 236 -5.62 4.58 9.97
CA MET A 236 -6.99 4.16 10.32
C MET A 236 -8.08 5.08 9.75
N ALA A 237 -7.69 6.22 9.16
CA ALA A 237 -8.61 7.30 8.78
C ALA A 237 -9.47 7.80 9.97
N LEU A 238 -8.92 7.76 11.19
CA LEU A 238 -9.59 8.20 12.42
C LEU A 238 -8.89 9.41 13.02
N THR A 239 -9.66 10.38 13.52
CA THR A 239 -9.15 11.59 14.16
C THR A 239 -9.14 11.41 15.67
N VAL A 240 -8.08 10.86 16.26
CA VAL A 240 -8.04 10.57 17.70
C VAL A 240 -7.44 11.71 18.53
N THR A 241 -6.90 12.75 17.91
CA THR A 241 -6.22 13.87 18.60
C THR A 241 -7.06 14.59 19.65
N CYS A 242 -8.39 14.62 19.49
CA CYS A 242 -9.28 15.20 20.50
C CYS A 242 -9.21 14.47 21.86
N ALA A 243 -8.78 13.20 21.87
CA ALA A 243 -8.58 12.40 23.08
C ALA A 243 -7.52 12.99 24.03
N ARG A 244 -6.70 13.94 23.56
CA ARG A 244 -5.70 14.63 24.36
C ARG A 244 -6.27 15.42 25.54
N CYS A 245 -7.53 15.88 25.43
CA CYS A 245 -8.16 16.76 26.41
C CYS A 245 -9.46 16.20 26.99
N HIS A 246 -10.10 15.26 26.32
CA HIS A 246 -11.39 14.72 26.74
C HIS A 246 -11.59 13.30 26.22
N ASP A 247 -12.55 12.57 26.79
CA ASP A 247 -12.92 11.26 26.27
C ASP A 247 -13.36 11.36 24.81
N HIS A 248 -12.81 10.48 23.98
CA HIS A 248 -13.15 10.39 22.57
C HIS A 248 -14.46 9.62 22.40
N LYS A 249 -15.32 10.07 21.48
CA LYS A 249 -16.60 9.39 21.18
C LYS A 249 -16.42 8.18 20.27
#